data_AF-A0A7Y2SLH8-F1
#
_entry.id   AF-A0A7Y2SLH8-F1
#
_cell.length_a   1.000
_cell.length_b   1.000
_cell.length_c   1.000
_cell.angle_alpha   90.00
_cell.angle_beta   90.00
_cell.angle_gamma   90.00
#
_symmetry.space_group_name_H-M   'P 1'
#
loop_
_entity.id
_entity.type
_entity.pdbx_description
1 polymer ?
#
loop_
_entity_poly.entity_id
_entity_poly.type
_entity_poly.pdbx_seq_one_letter_code
_entity_poly.pdbx_strand_id
1 'polypeptide(L)'
;MTIDLPATYRDIREVYLSNTMPWVIGYSGGKDSTATLQLVWLALRDLPRDQLTKPIFVIATDTLVETPLIVDHVNNNLGQIGRAAREAGLPLTVHRLTPEVNDSFWVNLLGRGYPTPHSRFRWCTERMKIKPADSFILGTVAKHGDVVLVLGQRHSESTSRAQVMDEYRITGSRLSRHSTLPRAYVYTPIDTFSTDDVWSYLLSVPSPWGGNNRDLASLYRSAQSGECPLVVDLSTPSCGNSRFGCWVCTVVERDRSMEALIDNGEEWMAPMLEFRDFLAATQQPERRAEVRDYRRRDGQVHYRKRGQGELLIRGPYKLEFRQDLLARLLDVQNQVRRDGPDPQYELISPAELYAIRRLWRAEAQDWEDSVKRIYRDVTHSDLPWPEDDGAIFGEAERALLAQICAEEDLPVGLMIALIESQHQATAGLGGRAATHARIDAALHSDWRSEADVVASVERHHQLVEAQASGINRA
;
A
#
# COMPACT_ATOMS: atom_id res chain seq x y z
N MET A 1 17.76 29.07 -13.76
CA MET A 1 18.88 28.59 -14.59
C MET A 1 18.22 27.80 -15.72
N THR A 2 18.41 28.17 -16.99
CA THR A 2 17.69 27.53 -18.10
C THR A 2 18.23 26.11 -18.31
N ILE A 3 17.33 25.11 -18.38
CA ILE A 3 17.69 23.70 -18.56
C ILE A 3 18.42 23.51 -19.91
N ASP A 4 19.62 22.93 -19.90
CA ASP A 4 20.34 22.53 -21.12
C ASP A 4 19.87 21.14 -21.59
N LEU A 5 18.74 21.12 -22.31
CA LEU A 5 18.16 19.89 -22.85
C LEU A 5 19.11 19.12 -23.77
N PRO A 6 19.86 19.75 -24.70
CA PRO A 6 20.89 19.05 -25.48
C PRO A 6 21.93 18.32 -24.63
N ALA A 7 22.40 18.93 -23.54
CA ALA A 7 23.33 18.26 -22.62
C ALA A 7 22.65 17.10 -21.89
N THR A 8 21.42 17.26 -21.40
CA THR A 8 20.65 16.17 -20.77
C THR A 8 20.45 14.99 -21.72
N TYR A 9 20.06 15.23 -22.98
CA TYR A 9 19.90 14.17 -23.97
C TYR A 9 21.21 13.48 -24.32
N ARG A 10 22.33 14.21 -24.29
CA ARG A 10 23.65 13.62 -24.50
C ARG A 10 24.03 12.70 -23.34
N ASP A 11 23.85 13.17 -22.11
CA ASP A 11 24.12 12.40 -20.90
C ASP A 11 23.32 11.09 -20.88
N ILE A 12 22.02 11.14 -21.17
CA ILE A 12 21.17 9.95 -21.25
C ILE A 12 21.70 8.96 -22.29
N ARG A 13 22.09 9.44 -23.48
CA ARG A 13 22.64 8.58 -24.54
C ARG A 13 23.97 7.96 -24.15
N GLU A 14 24.87 8.73 -23.53
CA GLU A 14 26.16 8.24 -23.04
C GLU A 14 25.97 7.13 -22.02
N VAL A 15 25.07 7.33 -21.04
CA VAL A 15 24.76 6.30 -20.03
C VAL A 15 24.10 5.08 -20.69
N TYR A 16 23.20 5.27 -21.66
CA TYR A 16 22.59 4.15 -22.40
C TYR A 16 23.64 3.35 -23.17
N LEU A 17 24.59 3.99 -23.86
CA LEU A 17 25.59 3.31 -24.68
C LEU A 17 26.75 2.70 -23.87
N SER A 18 26.98 3.18 -22.64
CA SER A 18 28.10 2.74 -21.78
C SER A 18 28.06 1.27 -21.33
N ASN A 19 26.93 0.59 -21.47
CA ASN A 19 26.72 -0.77 -20.96
C ASN A 19 25.60 -1.49 -21.71
N THR A 20 25.49 -2.80 -21.52
CA THR A 20 24.43 -3.65 -22.11
C THR A 20 23.27 -3.95 -21.15
N MET A 21 23.28 -3.37 -19.95
CA MET A 21 22.30 -3.66 -18.90
C MET A 21 20.91 -3.14 -19.29
N PRO A 22 19.83 -3.95 -19.18
CA PRO A 22 18.47 -3.49 -19.39
C PRO A 22 18.13 -2.29 -18.50
N TRP A 23 17.25 -1.43 -19.00
CA TRP A 23 16.76 -0.28 -18.26
C TRP A 23 15.37 -0.57 -17.71
N VAL A 24 15.14 -0.27 -16.44
CA VAL A 24 13.83 -0.32 -15.80
C VAL A 24 13.48 1.10 -15.36
N ILE A 25 12.53 1.72 -16.04
CA ILE A 25 12.08 3.09 -15.78
C ILE A 25 10.86 3.04 -14.86
N GLY A 26 10.99 3.61 -13.66
CA GLY A 26 9.87 3.73 -12.73
C GLY A 26 8.92 4.85 -13.14
N TYR A 27 7.69 4.49 -13.53
CA TYR A 27 6.66 5.42 -13.97
C TYR A 27 5.47 5.43 -12.99
N SER A 28 5.08 6.61 -12.53
CA SER A 28 3.96 6.79 -11.59
C SER A 28 2.85 7.69 -12.12
N GLY A 29 2.97 8.19 -13.36
CA GLY A 29 2.08 9.21 -13.90
C GLY A 29 2.19 10.61 -13.27
N GLY A 30 3.10 10.79 -12.31
CA GLY A 30 3.42 12.11 -11.76
C GLY A 30 4.31 12.94 -12.69
N LYS A 31 4.50 14.22 -12.36
CA LYS A 31 5.34 15.15 -13.15
C LYS A 31 6.77 14.64 -13.34
N ASP A 32 7.43 14.19 -12.26
CA ASP A 32 8.85 13.86 -12.27
C ASP A 32 9.12 12.58 -13.07
N SER A 33 8.27 11.56 -12.92
CA SER A 33 8.38 10.30 -13.66
C SER A 33 7.97 10.45 -15.13
N THR A 34 6.98 11.31 -15.43
CA THR A 34 6.62 11.68 -16.81
C THR A 34 7.76 12.41 -17.52
N ALA A 35 8.37 13.42 -16.87
CA ALA A 35 9.51 14.14 -17.44
C ALA A 35 10.71 13.21 -17.68
N THR A 36 10.99 12.32 -16.72
CA THR A 36 12.07 11.32 -16.85
C THR A 36 11.86 10.42 -18.06
N LEU A 37 10.66 9.83 -18.20
CA LEU A 37 10.35 8.97 -19.33
C LEU A 37 10.40 9.73 -20.67
N GLN A 38 9.88 10.96 -20.69
CA GLN A 38 9.88 11.81 -21.88
C GLN A 38 11.31 12.16 -22.32
N LEU A 39 12.19 12.52 -21.38
CA LEU A 39 13.59 12.82 -21.65
C LEU A 39 14.32 11.59 -22.21
N VAL A 40 14.13 10.43 -21.59
CA VAL A 40 14.73 9.16 -22.05
C VAL A 40 14.23 8.80 -23.45
N TRP A 41 12.93 8.90 -23.69
CA TRP A 41 12.35 8.60 -24.99
C TRP A 41 12.94 9.46 -26.10
N LEU A 42 12.95 10.79 -25.89
CA LEU A 42 13.44 11.73 -26.89
C LEU A 42 14.95 11.56 -27.14
N ALA A 43 15.74 11.33 -26.09
CA ALA A 43 17.16 11.07 -26.22
C ALA A 43 17.46 9.81 -27.05
N LEU A 44 16.70 8.73 -26.84
CA LEU A 44 16.92 7.45 -27.50
C LEU A 44 16.31 7.36 -28.90
N ARG A 45 15.23 8.10 -29.18
CA ARG A 45 14.61 8.17 -30.51
C ARG A 45 15.59 8.66 -31.58
N ASP A 46 16.52 9.53 -31.20
CA ASP A 46 17.50 10.12 -32.11
C ASP A 46 18.76 9.25 -32.28
N LEU A 47 18.84 8.09 -31.61
CA LEU A 47 19.92 7.12 -31.82
C LEU A 47 19.66 6.24 -33.05
N PRO A 48 20.73 5.83 -33.78
CA PRO A 48 20.64 4.80 -34.80
C PRO A 48 20.04 3.50 -34.27
N ARG A 49 19.24 2.81 -35.09
CA ARG A 49 18.50 1.60 -34.69
C ARG A 49 19.40 0.45 -34.24
N ASP A 50 20.58 0.33 -34.85
CA ASP A 50 21.62 -0.65 -34.51
C ASP A 50 22.25 -0.40 -33.13
N GLN A 51 22.09 0.80 -32.55
CA GLN A 51 22.57 1.12 -31.21
C GLN A 51 21.52 0.88 -30.13
N LEU A 52 20.24 0.71 -30.48
CA LEU A 52 19.14 0.42 -29.57
C LEU A 52 19.06 -1.08 -29.25
N THR A 53 20.13 -1.63 -28.67
CA THR A 53 20.37 -3.08 -28.57
C THR A 53 19.78 -3.74 -27.33
N LYS A 54 19.38 -2.95 -26.32
CA LYS A 54 18.96 -3.48 -25.01
C LYS A 54 17.51 -3.13 -24.68
N PRO A 55 16.81 -4.03 -23.97
CA PRO A 55 15.41 -3.81 -23.63
C PRO A 55 15.26 -2.72 -22.55
N ILE A 56 14.17 -1.98 -22.68
CA ILE A 56 13.72 -0.94 -21.77
C ILE A 56 12.34 -1.35 -21.26
N PHE A 57 12.20 -1.41 -19.94
CA PHE A 57 10.97 -1.75 -19.25
C PHE A 57 10.45 -0.52 -18.54
N VAL A 58 9.27 -0.02 -18.94
CA VAL A 58 8.55 0.99 -18.16
C VAL A 58 7.65 0.25 -17.19
N ILE A 59 7.91 0.37 -15.90
CA ILE A 59 7.10 -0.26 -14.87
C ILE A 59 6.24 0.78 -14.15
N ALA A 60 4.99 0.43 -13.87
CA ALA A 60 4.09 1.23 -13.05
C ALA A 60 3.36 0.32 -12.06
N THR A 61 3.46 0.64 -10.77
CA THR A 61 2.80 -0.15 -9.72
C THR A 61 1.44 0.44 -9.40
N ASP A 62 0.40 -0.32 -9.72
CA ASP A 62 -0.98 -0.06 -9.35
C ASP A 62 -1.24 -0.67 -7.98
N THR A 63 -1.56 0.16 -6.98
CA THR A 63 -1.83 -0.31 -5.63
C THR A 63 -3.27 -0.78 -5.43
N LEU A 64 -4.13 -0.72 -6.45
CA LEU A 64 -5.56 -1.09 -6.39
C LEU A 64 -6.41 -0.20 -5.45
N VAL A 65 -5.80 0.83 -4.85
CA VAL A 65 -6.47 1.79 -3.96
C VAL A 65 -6.07 3.24 -4.27
N GLU A 66 -5.49 3.49 -5.45
CA GLU A 66 -5.28 4.85 -5.96
C GLU A 66 -6.63 5.50 -6.28
N THR A 67 -6.70 6.84 -6.27
CA THR A 67 -7.94 7.54 -6.65
C THR A 67 -8.36 7.19 -8.08
N PRO A 68 -9.65 6.89 -8.36
CA PRO A 68 -10.09 6.34 -9.65
C PRO A 68 -9.66 7.15 -10.88
N LEU A 69 -9.81 8.48 -10.86
CA LEU A 69 -9.39 9.34 -11.98
C LEU A 69 -7.89 9.26 -12.28
N ILE A 70 -7.08 9.01 -11.25
CA ILE A 70 -5.63 8.87 -11.38
C ILE A 70 -5.30 7.52 -12.02
N VAL A 71 -6.01 6.46 -11.62
CA VAL A 71 -5.88 5.12 -12.21
C VAL A 71 -6.13 5.18 -13.71
N ASP A 72 -7.23 5.81 -14.14
CA ASP A 72 -7.58 5.92 -15.55
C ASP A 72 -6.56 6.74 -16.35
N HIS A 73 -6.12 7.86 -15.79
CA HIS A 73 -5.08 8.69 -16.40
C HIS A 73 -3.77 7.90 -16.61
N VAL A 74 -3.32 7.20 -15.57
CA VAL A 74 -2.11 6.38 -15.62
C VAL A 74 -2.27 5.23 -16.62
N ASN A 75 -3.39 4.51 -16.59
CA ASN A 75 -3.64 3.38 -17.48
C ASN A 75 -3.71 3.81 -18.95
N ASN A 76 -4.39 4.91 -19.25
CA ASN A 76 -4.44 5.45 -20.60
C ASN A 76 -3.05 5.86 -21.10
N ASN A 77 -2.26 6.56 -20.27
CA ASN A 77 -0.89 6.93 -20.61
C ASN A 77 0.00 5.70 -20.85
N LEU A 78 -0.07 4.68 -19.99
CA LEU A 78 0.68 3.43 -20.17
C LEU A 78 0.34 2.75 -21.50
N GLY A 79 -0.96 2.73 -21.86
CA GLY A 79 -1.42 2.23 -23.16
C GLY A 79 -0.88 3.04 -24.34
N GLN A 80 -0.86 4.36 -24.23
CA GLN A 80 -0.27 5.26 -25.25
C GLN A 80 1.24 5.05 -25.41
N ILE A 81 1.99 5.01 -24.30
CA ILE A 81 3.43 4.74 -24.26
C ILE A 81 3.73 3.43 -24.99
N GLY A 82 3.00 2.36 -24.66
CA GLY A 82 3.21 1.04 -25.27
C GLY A 82 2.92 1.01 -26.77
N ARG A 83 1.86 1.70 -27.24
CA ARG A 83 1.54 1.80 -28.67
C ARG A 83 2.59 2.61 -29.42
N ALA A 84 2.90 3.81 -28.94
CA ALA A 84 3.88 4.70 -29.56
C ALA A 84 5.28 4.07 -29.61
N ALA A 85 5.63 3.22 -28.63
CA ALA A 85 6.95 2.58 -28.58
C ALA A 85 7.11 1.57 -29.73
N ARG A 86 6.05 0.80 -30.00
CA ARG A 86 6.00 -0.14 -31.12
C ARG A 86 6.03 0.58 -32.46
N GLU A 87 5.22 1.62 -32.62
CA GLU A 87 5.19 2.44 -33.84
C GLU A 87 6.54 3.13 -34.11
N ALA A 88 7.16 3.63 -33.04
CA ALA A 88 8.48 4.25 -33.10
C ALA A 88 9.62 3.23 -33.13
N GLY A 89 9.38 1.91 -33.12
CA GLY A 89 10.41 0.87 -33.15
C GLY A 89 11.43 0.93 -32.01
N LEU A 90 11.06 1.48 -30.85
CA LEU A 90 11.92 1.52 -29.66
C LEU A 90 11.87 0.16 -28.96
N PRO A 91 12.98 -0.31 -28.35
CA PRO A 91 13.00 -1.55 -27.58
C PRO A 91 12.36 -1.37 -26.18
N LEU A 92 11.23 -0.65 -26.13
CA LEU A 92 10.53 -0.26 -24.91
C LEU A 92 9.22 -1.05 -24.78
N THR A 93 9.02 -1.64 -23.60
CA THR A 93 7.79 -2.35 -23.23
C THR A 93 7.25 -1.80 -21.91
N VAL A 94 5.93 -1.85 -21.75
CA VAL A 94 5.23 -1.31 -20.59
C VAL A 94 4.66 -2.45 -19.76
N HIS A 95 4.88 -2.41 -18.44
CA HIS A 95 4.48 -3.45 -17.49
C HIS A 95 3.75 -2.80 -16.31
N ARG A 96 2.45 -3.10 -16.19
CA ARG A 96 1.68 -2.75 -14.99
C ARG A 96 1.91 -3.83 -13.95
N LEU A 97 2.33 -3.42 -12.75
CA LEU A 97 2.58 -4.30 -11.62
C LEU A 97 1.45 -4.11 -10.60
N THR A 98 1.03 -5.19 -9.96
CA THR A 98 0.02 -5.16 -8.89
C THR A 98 0.54 -5.93 -7.68
N PRO A 99 0.10 -5.60 -6.45
CA PRO A 99 0.36 -6.45 -5.31
C PRO A 99 -0.23 -7.84 -5.49
N GLU A 100 0.43 -8.84 -4.92
CA GLU A 100 -0.20 -10.14 -4.67
C GLU A 100 -1.46 -9.95 -3.83
N VAL A 101 -2.49 -10.77 -4.03
CA VAL A 101 -3.78 -10.65 -3.31
C VAL A 101 -3.57 -10.64 -1.80
N ASN A 102 -2.66 -11.47 -1.30
CA ASN A 102 -2.32 -11.52 0.12
C ASN A 102 -1.64 -10.24 0.65
N ASP A 103 -1.03 -9.44 -0.21
CA ASP A 103 -0.35 -8.18 0.13
C ASP A 103 -1.22 -6.93 -0.15
N SER A 104 -2.43 -7.10 -0.68
CA SER A 104 -3.41 -6.04 -0.93
C SER A 104 -3.86 -5.30 0.34
N PHE A 105 -4.47 -4.12 0.15
CA PHE A 105 -4.88 -3.26 1.25
C PHE A 105 -5.95 -3.94 2.11
N TRP A 106 -7.01 -4.46 1.49
CA TRP A 106 -8.15 -5.02 2.21
C TRP A 106 -7.83 -6.35 2.87
N VAL A 107 -6.99 -7.20 2.27
CA VAL A 107 -6.58 -8.45 2.92
C VAL A 107 -5.73 -8.19 4.17
N ASN A 108 -4.91 -7.13 4.17
CA ASN A 108 -4.15 -6.75 5.36
C ASN A 108 -5.02 -6.04 6.41
N LEU A 109 -5.88 -5.11 6.00
CA LEU A 109 -6.71 -4.32 6.93
C LEU A 109 -7.91 -5.11 7.45
N LEU A 110 -8.75 -5.67 6.57
CA LEU A 110 -9.92 -6.47 6.94
C LEU A 110 -9.54 -7.91 7.27
N GLY A 111 -8.72 -8.55 6.44
CA GLY A 111 -8.33 -9.95 6.67
C GLY A 111 -7.49 -10.14 7.93
N ARG A 112 -6.36 -9.44 8.03
CA ARG A 112 -5.41 -9.57 9.17
C ARG A 112 -5.65 -8.58 10.32
N GLY A 113 -6.54 -7.60 10.13
CA GLY A 113 -6.82 -6.58 11.13
C GLY A 113 -5.68 -5.58 11.33
N TYR A 114 -4.83 -5.34 10.32
CA TYR A 114 -3.78 -4.33 10.47
C TYR A 114 -4.41 -2.95 10.70
N PRO A 115 -3.92 -2.18 11.68
CA PRO A 115 -4.39 -0.82 11.87
C PRO A 115 -4.09 0.01 10.62
N THR A 116 -4.93 1.00 10.36
CA THR A 116 -4.75 1.92 9.22
C THR A 116 -3.34 2.52 9.21
N PRO A 117 -2.69 2.68 8.04
CA PRO A 117 -1.34 3.20 7.95
C PRO A 117 -1.18 4.57 8.61
N HIS A 118 -0.08 4.74 9.34
CA HIS A 118 0.29 6.04 9.92
C HIS A 118 1.79 6.30 9.74
N SER A 119 2.26 7.49 10.11
CA SER A 119 3.62 7.97 9.81
C SER A 119 4.76 6.99 10.16
N ARG A 120 4.62 6.23 11.25
CA ARG A 120 5.59 5.25 11.76
C ARG A 120 5.28 3.79 11.42
N PHE A 121 4.12 3.52 10.83
CA PHE A 121 3.69 2.16 10.48
C PHE A 121 2.98 2.19 9.13
N ARG A 122 3.79 2.23 8.06
CA ARG A 122 3.34 2.33 6.66
C ARG A 122 3.49 1.00 5.95
N TRP A 123 2.79 -0.02 6.44
CA TRP A 123 2.87 -1.38 5.89
C TRP A 123 2.44 -1.46 4.41
N CYS A 124 1.58 -0.54 3.95
CA CYS A 124 1.12 -0.50 2.56
C CYS A 124 2.25 -0.16 1.58
N THR A 125 3.21 0.70 1.93
CA THR A 125 4.30 1.09 1.03
C THR A 125 5.16 -0.12 0.65
N GLU A 126 5.60 -0.87 1.65
CA GLU A 126 6.44 -2.06 1.43
C GLU A 126 5.69 -3.11 0.59
N ARG A 127 4.47 -3.46 1.01
CA ARG A 127 3.71 -4.57 0.42
C ARG A 127 3.17 -4.25 -0.98
N MET A 128 2.66 -3.05 -1.16
CA MET A 128 1.86 -2.70 -2.33
C MET A 128 2.66 -1.91 -3.37
N LYS A 129 3.72 -1.20 -2.98
CA LYS A 129 4.56 -0.42 -3.90
C LYS A 129 5.93 -1.05 -4.14
N ILE A 130 6.64 -1.41 -3.06
CA ILE A 130 8.03 -1.87 -3.14
C ILE A 130 8.11 -3.32 -3.62
N LYS A 131 7.44 -4.27 -2.95
CA LYS A 131 7.53 -5.70 -3.30
C LYS A 131 7.19 -6.04 -4.76
N PRO A 132 6.13 -5.48 -5.38
CA PRO A 132 5.83 -5.78 -6.79
C PRO A 132 6.94 -5.31 -7.72
N ALA A 133 7.48 -4.11 -7.47
CA ALA A 133 8.60 -3.57 -8.24
C ALA A 133 9.88 -4.40 -8.01
N ASP A 134 10.23 -4.69 -6.77
CA ASP A 134 11.39 -5.49 -6.41
C ASP A 134 11.33 -6.88 -7.05
N SER A 135 10.16 -7.53 -7.05
CA SER A 135 9.97 -8.85 -7.67
C SER A 135 10.24 -8.80 -9.18
N PHE A 136 9.76 -7.77 -9.87
CA PHE A 136 10.03 -7.55 -11.29
C PHE A 136 11.51 -7.28 -11.56
N ILE A 137 12.14 -6.45 -10.73
CA ILE A 137 13.55 -6.07 -10.85
C ILE A 137 14.45 -7.30 -10.63
N LEU A 138 14.19 -8.08 -9.56
CA LEU A 138 14.92 -9.31 -9.27
C LEU A 138 14.74 -10.36 -10.37
N GLY A 139 13.55 -10.48 -10.94
CA GLY A 139 13.32 -11.34 -12.12
C GLY A 139 14.12 -10.88 -13.34
N THR A 140 14.24 -9.57 -13.56
CA THR A 140 15.07 -9.00 -14.63
C THR A 140 16.56 -9.24 -14.40
N VAL A 141 17.04 -9.04 -13.17
CA VAL A 141 18.42 -9.33 -12.73
C VAL A 141 18.73 -10.82 -12.92
N ALA A 142 17.82 -11.72 -12.55
CA ALA A 142 18.02 -13.16 -12.73
C ALA A 142 18.17 -13.55 -14.22
N LYS A 143 17.49 -12.84 -15.12
CA LYS A 143 17.53 -13.10 -16.57
C LYS A 143 18.70 -12.43 -17.29
N HIS A 144 19.08 -11.22 -16.88
CA HIS A 144 20.03 -10.36 -17.61
C HIS A 144 21.34 -10.09 -16.86
N GLY A 145 21.47 -10.53 -15.61
CA GLY A 145 22.64 -10.32 -14.76
C GLY A 145 22.54 -9.04 -13.95
N ASP A 146 22.56 -7.87 -14.61
CA ASP A 146 22.55 -6.55 -13.96
C ASP A 146 21.47 -5.66 -14.58
N VAL A 147 21.03 -4.62 -13.86
CA VAL A 147 19.95 -3.71 -14.32
C VAL A 147 20.22 -2.26 -13.94
N VAL A 148 19.77 -1.33 -14.78
CA VAL A 148 19.76 0.11 -14.47
C VAL A 148 18.32 0.56 -14.22
N LEU A 149 18.05 1.01 -13.00
CA LEU A 149 16.82 1.66 -12.59
C LEU A 149 16.89 3.14 -12.92
N VAL A 150 16.00 3.62 -13.78
CA VAL A 150 15.90 5.04 -14.13
C VAL A 150 14.76 5.65 -13.33
N LEU A 151 15.09 6.61 -12.46
CA LEU A 151 14.15 7.19 -11.50
C LEU A 151 14.12 8.72 -11.61
N GLY A 152 12.93 9.30 -11.44
CA GLY A 152 12.74 10.76 -11.39
C GLY A 152 13.03 11.39 -10.03
N GLN A 153 14.14 11.01 -9.38
CA GLN A 153 14.55 11.58 -8.09
C GLN A 153 15.34 12.88 -8.30
N ARG A 154 15.20 13.83 -7.36
CA ARG A 154 15.84 15.15 -7.42
C ARG A 154 16.46 15.52 -6.08
N HIS A 155 17.65 16.13 -6.10
CA HIS A 155 18.31 16.61 -4.87
C HIS A 155 17.49 17.69 -4.15
N SER A 156 16.77 18.51 -4.91
CA SER A 156 15.92 19.57 -4.36
C SER A 156 14.63 19.06 -3.70
N GLU A 157 14.36 17.74 -3.68
CA GLU A 157 13.14 17.19 -3.10
C GLU A 157 13.19 17.11 -1.55
N SER A 158 14.34 16.72 -0.97
CA SER A 158 14.61 16.84 0.48
C SER A 158 16.09 16.64 0.80
N THR A 159 16.56 17.24 1.89
CA THR A 159 17.94 17.05 2.40
C THR A 159 18.25 15.58 2.66
N SER A 160 17.31 14.82 3.22
CA SER A 160 17.47 13.39 3.48
C SER A 160 17.62 12.57 2.20
N ARG A 161 16.90 12.92 1.12
CA ARG A 161 17.02 12.24 -0.18
C ARG A 161 18.35 12.56 -0.85
N ALA A 162 18.79 13.82 -0.78
CA ALA A 162 20.09 14.22 -1.30
C ALA A 162 21.23 13.43 -0.64
N GLN A 163 21.21 13.29 0.70
CA GLN A 163 22.20 12.51 1.44
C GLN A 163 22.26 11.04 0.98
N VAL A 164 21.10 10.40 0.81
CA VAL A 164 21.03 9.01 0.33
C VAL A 164 21.54 8.91 -1.11
N MET A 165 21.19 9.85 -1.99
CA MET A 165 21.68 9.86 -3.37
C MET A 165 23.22 9.95 -3.43
N ASP A 166 23.82 10.76 -2.56
CA ASP A 166 25.27 10.93 -2.48
C ASP A 166 25.97 9.72 -1.84
N GLU A 167 25.35 9.08 -0.84
CA GLU A 167 25.91 7.90 -0.14
C GLU A 167 26.16 6.71 -1.09
N TYR A 168 25.23 6.45 -1.99
CA TYR A 168 25.32 5.30 -2.91
C TYR A 168 25.96 5.63 -4.25
N ARG A 169 26.47 6.86 -4.43
CA ARG A 169 27.06 7.32 -5.68
C ARG A 169 28.36 6.59 -5.99
N ILE A 170 28.52 6.15 -7.24
CA ILE A 170 29.76 5.54 -7.70
C ILE A 170 30.66 6.65 -8.23
N THR A 171 31.82 6.87 -7.59
CA THR A 171 32.79 7.88 -8.00
C THR A 171 33.19 7.72 -9.47
N GLY A 172 33.09 8.81 -10.24
CA GLY A 172 33.41 8.81 -11.67
C GLY A 172 32.35 8.20 -12.59
N SER A 173 31.19 7.81 -12.04
CA SER A 173 30.06 7.28 -12.81
C SER A 173 28.82 8.18 -12.65
N ARG A 174 27.93 8.14 -13.65
CA ARG A 174 26.56 8.68 -13.57
C ARG A 174 25.59 7.73 -12.88
N LEU A 175 26.03 6.50 -12.60
CA LEU A 175 25.25 5.49 -11.91
C LEU A 175 25.55 5.49 -10.41
N SER A 176 24.53 5.21 -9.61
CA SER A 176 24.63 4.92 -8.18
C SER A 176 24.27 3.44 -7.94
N ARG A 177 24.62 2.88 -6.78
CA ARG A 177 24.15 1.55 -6.38
C ARG A 177 22.74 1.64 -5.82
N HIS A 178 21.90 0.63 -6.05
CA HIS A 178 20.66 0.51 -5.29
C HIS A 178 20.98 0.16 -3.83
N SER A 179 20.22 0.73 -2.88
CA SER A 179 20.51 0.59 -1.45
C SER A 179 20.28 -0.84 -0.93
N THR A 180 19.29 -1.54 -1.48
CA THR A 180 18.87 -2.88 -1.01
C THR A 180 18.98 -3.99 -2.04
N LEU A 181 18.97 -3.66 -3.34
CA LEU A 181 18.86 -4.64 -4.41
C LEU A 181 20.27 -4.90 -4.96
N PRO A 182 20.84 -6.10 -4.77
CA PRO A 182 22.13 -6.40 -5.33
C PRO A 182 22.03 -6.36 -6.86
N ARG A 183 23.10 -5.93 -7.53
CA ARG A 183 23.19 -5.90 -9.01
C ARG A 183 22.20 -4.95 -9.71
N ALA A 184 21.55 -4.07 -8.94
CA ALA A 184 20.77 -2.96 -9.46
C ALA A 184 21.53 -1.65 -9.29
N TYR A 185 21.60 -0.88 -10.37
CA TYR A 185 22.17 0.46 -10.42
C TYR A 185 21.06 1.49 -10.59
N VAL A 186 21.26 2.73 -10.14
CA VAL A 186 20.28 3.81 -10.22
C VAL A 186 20.84 4.92 -11.10
N TYR A 187 20.01 5.42 -12.01
CA TYR A 187 20.27 6.58 -12.85
C TYR A 187 19.12 7.60 -12.69
N THR A 188 19.47 8.85 -12.40
CA THR A 188 18.51 9.92 -12.10
C THR A 188 18.75 11.10 -13.05
N PRO A 189 18.18 11.10 -14.27
CA PRO A 189 18.50 12.08 -15.31
C PRO A 189 18.02 13.51 -15.00
N ILE A 190 17.17 13.66 -13.98
CA ILE A 190 16.63 14.95 -13.53
C ILE A 190 17.10 15.32 -12.12
N ASP A 191 18.16 14.69 -11.61
CA ASP A 191 18.68 14.88 -10.25
C ASP A 191 18.89 16.35 -9.85
N THR A 192 19.27 17.17 -10.82
CA THR A 192 19.60 18.59 -10.71
C THR A 192 18.42 19.52 -10.99
N PHE A 193 17.28 19.00 -11.45
CA PHE A 193 16.13 19.81 -11.82
C PHE A 193 15.42 20.35 -10.56
N SER A 194 14.94 21.59 -10.64
CA SER A 194 13.93 22.12 -9.71
C SER A 194 12.52 21.68 -10.11
N THR A 195 11.54 21.97 -9.27
CA THR A 195 10.13 21.73 -9.61
C THR A 195 9.69 22.56 -10.82
N ASP A 196 10.18 23.79 -10.92
CA ASP A 196 9.83 24.71 -12.02
C ASP A 196 10.48 24.26 -13.32
N ASP A 197 11.68 23.70 -13.25
CA ASP A 197 12.36 23.12 -14.40
C ASP A 197 11.55 21.95 -14.99
N VAL A 198 11.06 21.05 -14.13
CA VAL A 198 10.22 19.91 -14.55
C VAL A 198 8.96 20.39 -15.25
N TRP A 199 8.24 21.36 -14.68
CA TRP A 199 7.02 21.88 -15.29
C TRP A 199 7.29 22.67 -16.57
N SER A 200 8.31 23.51 -16.57
CA SER A 200 8.73 24.28 -17.74
C SER A 200 9.05 23.33 -18.89
N TYR A 201 9.76 22.23 -18.61
CA TYR A 201 10.03 21.19 -19.60
C TYR A 201 8.75 20.52 -20.11
N LEU A 202 7.90 20.01 -19.21
CA LEU A 202 6.67 19.30 -19.60
C LEU A 202 5.72 20.18 -20.42
N LEU A 203 5.60 21.46 -20.09
CA LEU A 203 4.71 22.38 -20.81
C LEU A 203 5.30 22.88 -22.12
N SER A 204 6.63 22.84 -22.28
CA SER A 204 7.33 23.29 -23.50
C SER A 204 7.58 22.18 -24.51
N VAL A 205 7.72 20.93 -24.05
CA VAL A 205 8.07 19.80 -24.89
C VAL A 205 6.87 18.84 -24.99
N PRO A 206 6.32 18.61 -26.19
CA PRO A 206 5.23 17.65 -26.38
C PRO A 206 5.61 16.23 -25.96
N SER A 207 4.63 15.51 -25.42
CA SER A 207 4.80 14.10 -25.12
C SER A 207 4.96 13.28 -26.41
N PRO A 208 6.00 12.42 -26.52
CA PRO A 208 6.25 11.65 -27.72
C PRO A 208 5.28 10.47 -27.92
N TRP A 209 4.46 10.14 -26.91
CA TRP A 209 3.40 9.14 -27.02
C TRP A 209 2.00 9.74 -27.17
N GLY A 210 1.90 11.06 -27.42
CA GLY A 210 0.62 11.74 -27.65
C GLY A 210 -0.15 12.12 -26.38
N GLY A 211 0.43 11.94 -25.20
CA GLY A 211 -0.14 12.42 -23.94
C GLY A 211 -0.18 13.95 -23.87
N ASN A 212 -1.17 14.51 -23.18
CA ASN A 212 -1.27 15.95 -23.01
C ASN A 212 -0.72 16.39 -21.65
N ASN A 213 0.47 16.96 -21.65
CA ASN A 213 1.13 17.46 -20.44
C ASN A 213 0.34 18.59 -19.75
N ARG A 214 -0.57 19.28 -20.47
CA ARG A 214 -1.47 20.28 -19.86
C ARG A 214 -2.58 19.64 -19.05
N ASP A 215 -3.03 18.44 -19.41
CA ASP A 215 -4.04 17.70 -18.64
C ASP A 215 -3.42 17.23 -17.33
N LEU A 216 -2.18 16.74 -17.36
CA LEU A 216 -1.41 16.45 -16.14
C LEU A 216 -1.27 17.72 -15.27
N ALA A 217 -0.89 18.85 -15.86
CA ALA A 217 -0.82 20.11 -15.12
C ALA A 217 -2.20 20.54 -14.56
N SER A 218 -3.28 20.29 -15.30
CA SER A 218 -4.65 20.58 -14.86
C SER A 218 -5.04 19.73 -13.67
N LEU A 219 -4.72 18.44 -13.69
CA LEU A 219 -4.95 17.53 -12.58
C LEU A 219 -4.26 18.03 -11.31
N TYR A 220 -3.01 18.49 -11.42
CA TYR A 220 -2.27 19.07 -10.28
C TYR A 220 -2.89 20.38 -9.78
N ARG A 221 -3.46 21.21 -10.66
CA ARG A 221 -4.19 22.43 -10.27
C ARG A 221 -5.51 22.11 -9.58
N SER A 222 -6.30 21.18 -10.13
CA SER A 222 -7.58 20.75 -9.56
C SER A 222 -7.40 20.14 -8.17
N ALA A 223 -6.31 19.42 -7.93
CA ALA A 223 -5.98 18.87 -6.60
C ALA A 223 -5.37 19.88 -5.60
N GLN A 224 -5.35 21.19 -5.90
CA GLN A 224 -4.81 22.25 -5.04
C GLN A 224 -5.81 23.40 -4.77
N SER A 225 -7.12 23.11 -4.65
CA SER A 225 -8.15 24.09 -4.27
C SER A 225 -8.08 25.42 -5.04
N GLY A 226 -7.70 25.38 -6.32
CA GLY A 226 -7.74 26.54 -7.22
C GLY A 226 -6.66 27.61 -7.06
N GLU A 227 -5.74 27.53 -6.09
CA GLU A 227 -4.63 28.50 -5.99
C GLU A 227 -3.47 28.15 -6.93
N CYS A 228 -3.60 28.51 -8.21
CA CYS A 228 -2.47 28.46 -9.15
C CYS A 228 -2.54 29.58 -10.19
N PRO A 229 -1.84 30.70 -9.97
CA PRO A 229 -1.47 31.58 -11.07
C PRO A 229 -0.32 30.87 -11.79
N LEU A 230 -0.60 30.32 -12.97
CA LEU A 230 0.41 30.00 -13.98
C LEU A 230 1.00 31.31 -14.54
N VAL A 231 1.52 32.16 -13.66
CA VAL A 231 2.17 33.42 -13.98
C VAL A 231 3.67 33.19 -13.86
N VAL A 232 4.40 33.71 -14.83
CA VAL A 232 5.86 33.63 -15.06
C VAL A 232 6.68 34.36 -13.96
N ASP A 233 6.07 34.62 -12.80
CA ASP A 233 6.65 35.38 -11.71
C ASP A 233 7.28 34.42 -10.68
N LEU A 234 8.61 34.48 -10.58
CA LEU A 234 9.47 33.69 -9.69
C LEU A 234 9.19 33.91 -8.18
N SER A 235 8.31 34.85 -7.83
CA SER A 235 7.94 35.18 -6.45
C SER A 235 6.76 34.37 -5.88
N THR A 236 6.06 33.59 -6.71
CA THR A 236 4.91 32.77 -6.28
C THR A 236 5.34 31.32 -6.01
N PRO A 237 4.94 30.69 -4.87
CA PRO A 237 5.28 29.29 -4.58
C PRO A 237 4.81 28.34 -5.68
N SER A 238 5.68 27.43 -6.14
CA SER A 238 5.34 26.56 -7.26
C SER A 238 4.36 25.45 -6.91
N CYS A 239 3.38 25.25 -7.79
CA CYS A 239 2.43 24.15 -7.74
C CYS A 239 3.16 22.82 -7.98
N GLY A 240 3.46 22.06 -6.92
CA GLY A 240 4.19 20.80 -7.09
C GLY A 240 4.31 19.89 -5.88
N ASN A 241 3.76 20.30 -4.73
CA ASN A 241 3.77 19.51 -3.49
C ASN A 241 2.52 18.63 -3.32
N SER A 242 1.44 18.86 -4.09
CA SER A 242 0.29 17.97 -4.06
C SER A 242 0.68 16.63 -4.70
N ARG A 243 0.57 15.55 -3.92
CA ARG A 243 0.84 14.20 -4.37
C ARG A 243 -0.50 13.49 -4.46
N PHE A 244 -0.88 13.08 -5.66
CA PHE A 244 -1.94 12.09 -5.82
C PHE A 244 -1.54 10.83 -5.09
N GLY A 245 -2.49 10.25 -4.37
CA GLY A 245 -2.24 9.09 -3.57
C GLY A 245 -3.47 8.21 -3.47
N CYS A 246 -3.36 7.24 -2.56
CA CYS A 246 -4.41 6.28 -2.34
C CYS A 246 -5.60 6.94 -1.66
N TRP A 247 -6.82 6.72 -2.14
CA TRP A 247 -8.04 7.32 -1.57
C TRP A 247 -8.30 6.85 -0.12
N VAL A 248 -7.72 5.73 0.28
CA VAL A 248 -7.75 5.19 1.66
C VAL A 248 -6.62 5.73 2.56
N CYS A 249 -5.83 6.71 2.11
CA CYS A 249 -4.62 7.12 2.83
C CYS A 249 -4.93 7.90 4.12
N THR A 250 -4.62 7.28 5.26
CA THR A 250 -4.81 7.85 6.60
C THR A 250 -3.52 8.41 7.21
N VAL A 251 -2.44 8.54 6.41
CA VAL A 251 -1.15 9.09 6.88
C VAL A 251 -1.17 10.61 6.93
N VAL A 252 -1.91 11.22 6.00
CA VAL A 252 -2.20 12.67 6.01
C VAL A 252 -3.41 12.92 6.90
N GLU A 253 -3.58 14.14 7.40
CA GLU A 253 -4.74 14.48 8.22
C GLU A 253 -6.01 14.57 7.36
N ARG A 254 -5.94 15.32 6.26
CA ARG A 254 -7.02 15.51 5.27
C ARG A 254 -6.53 15.17 3.87
N ASP A 255 -7.41 14.56 3.07
CA ASP A 255 -7.15 14.32 1.65
C ASP A 255 -7.62 15.51 0.81
N ARG A 256 -6.78 16.55 0.76
CA ARG A 256 -7.06 17.77 -0.01
C ARG A 256 -7.24 17.50 -1.51
N SER A 257 -6.64 16.42 -2.03
CA SER A 257 -6.76 16.09 -3.44
C SER A 257 -8.17 15.58 -3.74
N MET A 258 -8.68 14.68 -2.90
CA MET A 258 -10.04 14.14 -3.06
C MET A 258 -11.10 15.19 -2.75
N GLU A 259 -10.91 16.00 -1.70
CA GLU A 259 -11.77 17.16 -1.40
C GLU A 259 -11.90 18.09 -2.61
N ALA A 260 -10.77 18.46 -3.21
CA ALA A 260 -10.79 19.35 -4.36
C ALA A 260 -11.34 18.71 -5.64
N LEU A 261 -11.27 17.39 -5.81
CA LEU A 261 -11.96 16.71 -6.91
C LEU A 261 -13.49 16.76 -6.73
N ILE A 262 -13.96 16.52 -5.51
CA ILE A 262 -15.38 16.63 -5.15
C ILE A 262 -15.89 18.05 -5.39
N ASP A 263 -15.15 19.06 -4.91
CA ASP A 263 -15.49 20.48 -5.12
C ASP A 263 -15.52 20.88 -6.62
N ASN A 264 -14.81 20.14 -7.48
CA ASN A 264 -14.75 20.35 -8.92
C ASN A 264 -15.75 19.48 -9.73
N GLY A 265 -16.73 18.85 -9.06
CA GLY A 265 -17.86 18.16 -9.70
C GLY A 265 -17.83 16.64 -9.62
N GLU A 266 -16.81 16.05 -8.99
CA GLU A 266 -16.72 14.59 -8.79
C GLU A 266 -17.41 14.15 -7.47
N GLU A 267 -18.65 14.62 -7.26
CA GLU A 267 -19.40 14.46 -6.01
C GLU A 267 -19.61 12.99 -5.60
N TRP A 268 -19.64 12.08 -6.57
CA TRP A 268 -19.76 10.63 -6.35
C TRP A 268 -18.60 10.03 -5.52
N MET A 269 -17.48 10.74 -5.36
CA MET A 269 -16.37 10.34 -4.49
C MET A 269 -16.60 10.68 -3.00
N ALA A 270 -17.63 11.47 -2.66
CA ALA A 270 -17.90 11.86 -1.27
C ALA A 270 -18.00 10.66 -0.30
N PRO A 271 -18.68 9.55 -0.64
CA PRO A 271 -18.72 8.37 0.23
C PRO A 271 -17.34 7.74 0.47
N MET A 272 -16.44 7.83 -0.52
CA MET A 272 -15.06 7.34 -0.38
C MET A 272 -14.26 8.20 0.59
N LEU A 273 -14.42 9.54 0.52
CA LEU A 273 -13.79 10.48 1.44
C LEU A 273 -14.30 10.29 2.88
N GLU A 274 -15.61 10.14 3.06
CA GLU A 274 -16.22 9.87 4.36
C GLU A 274 -15.71 8.56 4.97
N PHE A 275 -15.61 7.50 4.17
CA PHE A 275 -15.06 6.22 4.61
C PHE A 275 -13.59 6.33 5.01
N ARG A 276 -12.80 7.08 4.23
CA ARG A 276 -11.40 7.36 4.57
C ARG A 276 -11.28 8.13 5.89
N ASP A 277 -12.13 9.10 6.13
CA ASP A 277 -12.12 9.89 7.37
C ASP A 277 -12.56 9.06 8.56
N PHE A 278 -13.52 8.16 8.37
CA PHE A 278 -13.87 7.15 9.35
C PHE A 278 -12.67 6.26 9.71
N LEU A 279 -11.93 5.76 8.71
CA LEU A 279 -10.69 4.99 8.92
C LEU A 279 -9.65 5.82 9.70
N ALA A 280 -9.42 7.07 9.32
CA ALA A 280 -8.46 7.95 9.99
C ALA A 280 -8.84 8.17 11.47
N ALA A 281 -10.13 8.35 11.76
CA ALA A 281 -10.62 8.54 13.12
C ALA A 281 -10.37 7.32 14.03
N THR A 282 -10.19 6.11 13.49
CA THR A 282 -9.81 4.92 14.29
C THR A 282 -8.41 5.02 14.92
N GLN A 283 -7.57 5.96 14.47
CA GLN A 283 -6.24 6.17 15.02
C GLN A 283 -6.25 6.95 16.34
N GLN A 284 -7.36 7.65 16.64
CA GLN A 284 -7.52 8.44 17.85
C GLN A 284 -7.38 7.56 19.11
N PRO A 285 -6.58 7.96 20.11
CA PRO A 285 -6.26 7.11 21.27
C PRO A 285 -7.50 6.53 21.97
N GLU A 286 -8.51 7.36 22.18
CA GLU A 286 -9.79 7.05 22.82
C GLU A 286 -10.53 5.91 22.10
N ARG A 287 -10.55 5.91 20.76
CA ARG A 287 -11.25 4.89 19.97
C ARG A 287 -10.48 3.57 19.85
N ARG A 288 -9.17 3.54 20.15
CA ARG A 288 -8.35 2.33 19.97
C ARG A 288 -8.86 1.16 20.80
N ALA A 289 -9.42 1.43 21.99
CA ALA A 289 -9.93 0.38 22.87
C ALA A 289 -11.21 -0.27 22.34
N GLU A 290 -12.04 0.52 21.68
CA GLU A 290 -13.28 0.07 21.07
C GLU A 290 -12.98 -0.87 19.91
N VAL A 291 -12.05 -0.46 19.02
CA VAL A 291 -11.87 -1.11 17.71
C VAL A 291 -10.72 -2.12 17.64
N ARG A 292 -9.77 -2.12 18.59
CA ARG A 292 -8.57 -2.99 18.56
C ARG A 292 -8.55 -4.00 19.71
N ASP A 293 -8.14 -5.22 19.36
CA ASP A 293 -7.91 -6.30 20.32
C ASP A 293 -6.75 -5.92 21.27
N TYR A 294 -6.87 -6.32 22.53
CA TYR A 294 -5.82 -6.13 23.55
C TYR A 294 -4.64 -7.09 23.33
N ARG A 295 -4.87 -8.20 22.63
CA ARG A 295 -3.86 -9.18 22.23
C ARG A 295 -3.24 -8.81 20.90
N ARG A 296 -1.96 -9.13 20.75
CA ARG A 296 -1.25 -9.05 19.47
C ARG A 296 -1.58 -10.29 18.63
N ARG A 297 -1.15 -10.30 17.36
CA ARG A 297 -1.38 -11.43 16.45
C ARG A 297 -0.66 -12.72 16.87
N ASP A 298 0.30 -12.63 17.78
CA ASP A 298 0.93 -13.79 18.45
C ASP A 298 0.07 -14.34 19.60
N GLY A 299 -1.12 -13.75 19.84
CA GLY A 299 -2.03 -14.11 20.91
C GLY A 299 -1.66 -13.53 22.27
N GLN A 300 -0.52 -12.86 22.40
CA GLN A 300 0.00 -12.36 23.68
C GLN A 300 -0.37 -10.91 23.94
N VAL A 301 -0.40 -10.54 25.21
CA VAL A 301 -0.60 -9.15 25.63
C VAL A 301 0.75 -8.47 25.84
N HIS A 302 0.95 -7.35 25.15
CA HIS A 302 2.20 -6.61 25.19
C HIS A 302 2.02 -5.27 25.91
N TYR A 303 3.03 -4.85 26.67
CA TYR A 303 3.01 -3.61 27.43
C TYR A 303 4.20 -2.72 27.08
N ARG A 304 4.00 -1.40 27.16
CA ARG A 304 5.06 -0.40 27.05
C ARG A 304 5.15 0.38 28.35
N LYS A 305 6.36 0.45 28.94
CA LYS A 305 6.62 1.34 30.07
C LYS A 305 6.43 2.81 29.66
N ARG A 306 5.63 3.56 30.42
CA ARG A 306 5.40 5.00 30.26
C ARG A 306 5.42 5.67 31.63
N GLY A 307 6.57 6.26 31.99
CA GLY A 307 6.76 6.85 33.33
C GLY A 307 6.73 5.75 34.40
N GLN A 308 5.90 5.93 35.44
CA GLN A 308 5.67 4.92 36.47
C GLN A 308 4.66 3.83 36.08
N GLY A 309 3.91 3.97 34.97
CA GLY A 309 2.88 3.01 34.57
C GLY A 309 3.22 2.16 33.34
N GLU A 310 2.37 1.15 33.08
CA GLU A 310 2.41 0.32 31.88
C GLU A 310 1.23 0.64 30.96
N LEU A 311 1.51 0.88 29.67
CA LEU A 311 0.49 1.10 28.65
C LEU A 311 0.33 -0.16 27.80
N LEU A 312 -0.89 -0.70 27.76
CA LEU A 312 -1.27 -1.81 26.89
C LEU A 312 -1.05 -1.46 25.41
N ILE A 313 -0.26 -2.28 24.72
CA ILE A 313 -0.04 -2.16 23.27
C ILE A 313 -1.08 -3.02 22.56
N ARG A 314 -2.17 -2.37 22.13
CA ARG A 314 -3.25 -3.03 21.38
C ARG A 314 -2.77 -3.63 20.06
N GLY A 315 -3.33 -4.77 19.70
CA GLY A 315 -3.04 -5.51 18.48
C GLY A 315 -3.97 -5.17 17.32
N PRO A 316 -4.43 -6.15 16.53
CA PRO A 316 -5.19 -5.90 15.31
C PRO A 316 -6.59 -5.34 15.61
N TYR A 317 -7.30 -4.91 14.58
CA TYR A 317 -8.73 -4.64 14.66
C TYR A 317 -9.50 -5.90 15.06
N LYS A 318 -10.50 -5.75 15.94
CA LYS A 318 -11.39 -6.83 16.38
C LYS A 318 -12.18 -7.41 15.20
N LEU A 319 -12.62 -8.66 15.28
CA LEU A 319 -13.37 -9.30 14.18
C LEU A 319 -14.67 -8.55 13.88
N GLU A 320 -15.41 -8.17 14.92
CA GLU A 320 -16.69 -7.47 14.82
C GLU A 320 -16.53 -6.12 14.13
N PHE A 321 -15.45 -5.40 14.46
CA PHE A 321 -15.13 -4.13 13.80
C PHE A 321 -14.74 -4.33 12.33
N ARG A 322 -14.04 -5.43 12.00
CA ARG A 322 -13.68 -5.77 10.61
C ARG A 322 -14.90 -6.17 9.78
N GLN A 323 -15.89 -6.82 10.41
CA GLN A 323 -17.19 -7.11 9.81
C GLN A 323 -17.97 -5.82 9.49
N ASP A 324 -18.07 -4.88 10.44
CA ASP A 324 -18.69 -3.57 10.22
C ASP A 324 -17.96 -2.77 9.12
N LEU A 325 -16.63 -2.77 9.13
CA LEU A 325 -15.83 -2.14 8.08
C LEU A 325 -16.08 -2.73 6.69
N LEU A 326 -16.20 -4.06 6.59
CA LEU A 326 -16.51 -4.73 5.32
C LEU A 326 -17.90 -4.32 4.82
N ALA A 327 -18.90 -4.30 5.70
CA ALA A 327 -20.26 -3.87 5.35
C ALA A 327 -20.27 -2.42 4.84
N ARG A 328 -19.59 -1.50 5.55
CA ARG A 328 -19.44 -0.10 5.13
C ARG A 328 -18.73 0.03 3.79
N LEU A 329 -17.64 -0.71 3.57
CA LEU A 329 -16.89 -0.66 2.32
C LEU A 329 -17.76 -1.11 1.13
N LEU A 330 -18.56 -2.17 1.31
CA LEU A 330 -19.47 -2.65 0.28
C LEU A 330 -20.62 -1.67 0.01
N ASP A 331 -21.11 -0.97 1.04
CA ASP A 331 -22.11 0.08 0.87
C ASP A 331 -21.53 1.27 0.08
N VAL A 332 -20.31 1.71 0.42
CA VAL A 332 -19.58 2.74 -0.35
C VAL A 332 -19.39 2.29 -1.80
N GLN A 333 -19.04 1.01 -2.03
CA GLN A 333 -18.93 0.46 -3.38
C GLN A 333 -20.26 0.54 -4.14
N ASN A 334 -21.39 0.22 -3.49
CA ASN A 334 -22.70 0.34 -4.12
C ASN A 334 -23.07 1.80 -4.43
N GLN A 335 -22.71 2.75 -3.56
CA GLN A 335 -22.90 4.18 -3.82
C GLN A 335 -22.06 4.62 -5.04
N VAL A 336 -20.78 4.28 -5.09
CA VAL A 336 -19.89 4.58 -6.23
C VAL A 336 -20.41 3.96 -7.54
N ARG A 337 -20.95 2.73 -7.51
CA ARG A 337 -21.54 2.11 -8.71
C ARG A 337 -22.83 2.79 -9.18
N ARG A 338 -23.59 3.40 -8.28
CA ARG A 338 -24.84 4.11 -8.63
C ARG A 338 -24.56 5.50 -9.19
N ASP A 339 -23.66 6.24 -8.53
CA ASP A 339 -23.50 7.67 -8.76
C ASP A 339 -22.23 8.00 -9.56
N GLY A 340 -21.26 7.08 -9.57
CA GLY A 340 -19.99 7.22 -10.27
C GLY A 340 -20.04 6.86 -11.75
N PRO A 341 -18.90 7.02 -12.46
CA PRO A 341 -18.82 6.86 -13.91
C PRO A 341 -18.87 5.40 -14.37
N ASP A 342 -18.56 4.44 -13.48
CA ASP A 342 -18.50 3.02 -13.80
C ASP A 342 -19.44 2.20 -12.87
N PRO A 343 -20.55 1.65 -13.41
CA PRO A 343 -21.49 0.85 -12.62
C PRO A 343 -20.92 -0.52 -12.21
N GLN A 344 -19.77 -0.92 -12.74
CA GLN A 344 -19.09 -2.17 -12.40
C GLN A 344 -17.92 -1.94 -11.44
N TYR A 345 -17.66 -0.71 -11.01
CA TYR A 345 -16.47 -0.38 -10.21
C TYR A 345 -16.36 -1.25 -8.95
N GLU A 346 -15.17 -1.79 -8.71
CA GLU A 346 -14.87 -2.64 -7.54
C GLU A 346 -13.90 -1.92 -6.63
N LEU A 347 -14.35 -1.53 -5.44
CA LEU A 347 -13.46 -1.05 -4.37
C LEU A 347 -12.75 -2.21 -3.69
N ILE A 348 -13.37 -3.39 -3.66
CA ILE A 348 -12.80 -4.63 -3.16
C ILE A 348 -13.11 -5.77 -4.14
N SER A 349 -12.07 -6.47 -4.56
CA SER A 349 -12.20 -7.56 -5.54
C SER A 349 -12.73 -8.86 -4.92
N PRO A 350 -13.36 -9.75 -5.72
CA PRO A 350 -13.72 -11.10 -5.27
C PRO A 350 -12.54 -11.89 -4.72
N ALA A 351 -11.35 -11.75 -5.32
CA ALA A 351 -10.14 -12.42 -4.86
C ALA A 351 -9.74 -11.98 -3.44
N GLU A 352 -9.86 -10.68 -3.12
CA GLU A 352 -9.63 -10.17 -1.77
C GLU A 352 -10.68 -10.69 -0.79
N LEU A 353 -11.96 -10.73 -1.17
CA LEU A 353 -13.03 -11.30 -0.34
C LEU A 353 -12.78 -12.77 -0.01
N TYR A 354 -12.33 -13.58 -0.98
CA TYR A 354 -11.99 -14.99 -0.74
C TYR A 354 -10.80 -15.13 0.22
N ALA A 355 -9.78 -14.28 0.08
CA ALA A 355 -8.64 -14.28 0.98
C ALA A 355 -9.03 -13.82 2.41
N ILE A 356 -9.89 -12.81 2.54
CA ILE A 356 -10.43 -12.33 3.83
C ILE A 356 -11.24 -13.43 4.50
N ARG A 357 -12.16 -14.07 3.77
CA ARG A 357 -12.96 -15.20 4.27
C ARG A 357 -12.08 -16.31 4.83
N ARG A 358 -11.04 -16.73 4.08
CA ARG A 358 -10.09 -17.75 4.55
C ARG A 358 -9.37 -17.32 5.83
N LEU A 359 -8.91 -16.07 5.90
CA LEU A 359 -8.24 -15.55 7.09
C LEU A 359 -9.17 -15.48 8.30
N TRP A 360 -10.43 -15.09 8.12
CA TRP A 360 -11.38 -14.99 9.22
C TRP A 360 -11.76 -16.36 9.78
N ARG A 361 -11.99 -17.35 8.91
CA ARG A 361 -12.27 -18.73 9.33
C ARG A 361 -11.07 -19.36 10.02
N ALA A 362 -9.89 -19.24 9.43
CA ALA A 362 -8.68 -19.93 9.91
C ALA A 362 -7.99 -19.24 11.11
N GLU A 363 -7.99 -17.91 11.17
CA GLU A 363 -7.25 -17.15 12.19
C GLU A 363 -8.16 -16.42 13.18
N ALA A 364 -9.33 -15.93 12.74
CA ALA A 364 -10.20 -15.10 13.56
C ALA A 364 -11.39 -15.85 14.18
N GLN A 365 -11.47 -17.18 14.00
CA GLN A 365 -12.50 -18.04 14.59
C GLN A 365 -13.91 -17.74 14.09
N ASP A 366 -14.04 -17.27 12.85
CA ASP A 366 -15.31 -16.92 12.21
C ASP A 366 -16.00 -18.16 11.60
N TRP A 367 -16.45 -19.09 12.45
CA TRP A 367 -17.19 -20.29 12.00
C TRP A 367 -18.49 -19.96 11.25
N GLU A 368 -19.10 -18.82 11.57
CA GLU A 368 -20.33 -18.30 10.96
C GLU A 368 -20.19 -17.92 9.47
N ASP A 369 -18.95 -17.88 8.93
CA ASP A 369 -18.68 -17.48 7.54
C ASP A 369 -19.25 -16.10 7.21
N SER A 370 -18.99 -15.13 8.09
CA SER A 370 -19.66 -13.83 8.08
C SER A 370 -19.44 -13.03 6.79
N VAL A 371 -18.34 -13.25 6.07
CA VAL A 371 -18.05 -12.59 4.78
C VAL A 371 -19.16 -12.82 3.75
N LYS A 372 -19.64 -14.07 3.62
CA LYS A 372 -20.70 -14.40 2.67
C LYS A 372 -22.01 -13.70 3.00
N ARG A 373 -22.38 -13.76 4.29
CA ARG A 373 -23.59 -13.13 4.83
C ARG A 373 -23.54 -11.62 4.57
N ILE A 374 -22.48 -10.96 5.01
CA ILE A 374 -22.29 -9.50 4.82
C ILE A 374 -22.35 -9.12 3.35
N TYR A 375 -21.69 -9.87 2.47
CA TYR A 375 -21.71 -9.59 1.03
C TYR A 375 -23.12 -9.68 0.46
N ARG A 376 -23.86 -10.75 0.76
CA ARG A 376 -25.24 -10.94 0.30
C ARG A 376 -26.19 -9.87 0.84
N ASP A 377 -26.07 -9.55 2.12
CA ASP A 377 -26.95 -8.62 2.80
C ASP A 377 -26.79 -7.19 2.25
N VAL A 378 -25.54 -6.76 1.96
CA VAL A 378 -25.25 -5.40 1.50
C VAL A 378 -25.37 -5.26 -0.01
N THR A 379 -24.90 -6.24 -0.80
CA THR A 379 -24.88 -6.13 -2.27
C THR A 379 -26.14 -6.69 -2.93
N HIS A 380 -26.96 -7.45 -2.20
CA HIS A 380 -28.10 -8.20 -2.73
C HIS A 380 -27.72 -9.14 -3.89
N SER A 381 -26.45 -9.55 -3.94
CA SER A 381 -25.88 -10.44 -4.95
C SER A 381 -25.04 -11.52 -4.29
N ASP A 382 -24.63 -12.53 -5.05
CA ASP A 382 -23.78 -13.60 -4.54
C ASP A 382 -22.58 -13.84 -5.46
N LEU A 383 -21.49 -14.33 -4.88
CA LEU A 383 -20.26 -14.69 -5.60
C LEU A 383 -20.14 -16.21 -5.74
N PRO A 384 -19.40 -16.70 -6.74
CA PRO A 384 -19.04 -18.11 -6.82
C PRO A 384 -17.97 -18.43 -5.75
N TRP A 385 -18.41 -18.51 -4.49
CA TRP A 385 -17.55 -18.81 -3.36
C TRP A 385 -16.87 -20.17 -3.55
N PRO A 386 -15.54 -20.25 -3.41
CA PRO A 386 -14.86 -21.54 -3.38
C PRO A 386 -15.49 -22.46 -2.33
N GLU A 387 -15.82 -23.69 -2.73
CA GLU A 387 -16.15 -24.75 -1.79
C GLU A 387 -14.95 -24.93 -0.88
N ASP A 388 -15.21 -24.81 0.42
CA ASP A 388 -14.19 -24.95 1.44
C ASP A 388 -14.32 -26.39 1.93
N ASP A 389 -13.55 -27.31 1.34
CA ASP A 389 -13.63 -28.76 1.58
C ASP A 389 -13.48 -29.14 3.07
N GLY A 390 -13.09 -28.19 3.93
CA GLY A 390 -12.97 -28.33 5.38
C GLY A 390 -14.00 -27.58 6.24
N ALA A 391 -14.94 -26.83 5.69
CA ALA A 391 -15.90 -26.05 6.51
C ALA A 391 -16.98 -26.94 7.17
N ILE A 392 -16.60 -27.72 8.19
CA ILE A 392 -17.49 -28.63 8.92
C ILE A 392 -18.27 -27.89 10.02
N PHE A 393 -17.67 -26.87 10.63
CA PHE A 393 -18.25 -26.17 11.78
C PHE A 393 -18.88 -24.83 11.35
N GLY A 394 -20.12 -24.62 11.79
CA GLY A 394 -20.90 -23.40 11.58
C GLY A 394 -21.41 -22.79 12.88
N GLU A 395 -22.47 -21.99 12.77
CA GLU A 395 -23.07 -21.26 13.90
C GLU A 395 -23.61 -22.20 15.00
N ALA A 396 -24.25 -23.31 14.60
CA ALA A 396 -24.82 -24.28 15.54
C ALA A 396 -23.73 -24.96 16.38
N GLU A 397 -22.62 -25.37 15.77
CA GLU A 397 -21.51 -26.01 16.48
C GLU A 397 -20.78 -25.01 17.39
N ARG A 398 -20.69 -23.73 16.97
CA ARG A 398 -20.14 -22.68 17.82
C ARG A 398 -21.00 -22.46 19.06
N ALA A 399 -22.32 -22.41 18.90
CA ALA A 399 -23.25 -22.26 20.02
C ALA A 399 -23.19 -23.45 20.99
N LEU A 400 -23.13 -24.68 20.46
CA LEU A 400 -22.98 -25.89 21.27
C LEU A 400 -21.65 -25.91 22.03
N LEU A 401 -20.54 -25.58 21.37
CA LEU A 401 -19.23 -25.50 22.01
C LEU A 401 -19.21 -24.42 23.11
N ALA A 402 -19.82 -23.27 22.87
CA ALA A 402 -19.92 -22.20 23.86
C ALA A 402 -20.70 -22.65 25.11
N GLN A 403 -21.78 -23.42 24.94
CA GLN A 403 -22.51 -24.00 26.05
C GLN A 403 -21.64 -24.96 26.88
N ILE A 404 -20.98 -25.92 26.22
CA ILE A 404 -20.12 -26.91 26.90
C ILE A 404 -18.96 -26.22 27.64
N CYS A 405 -18.32 -25.25 27.00
CA CYS A 405 -17.24 -24.49 27.61
C CYS A 405 -17.70 -23.68 28.83
N ALA A 406 -18.93 -23.17 28.83
CA ALA A 406 -19.48 -22.47 29.99
C ALA A 406 -19.77 -23.42 31.17
N GLU A 407 -20.16 -24.67 30.90
CA GLU A 407 -20.36 -25.71 31.92
C GLU A 407 -19.03 -26.15 32.57
N GLU A 408 -17.95 -26.20 31.78
CA GLU A 408 -16.63 -26.69 32.20
C GLU A 408 -15.62 -25.58 32.58
N ASP A 409 -16.04 -24.31 32.62
CA ASP A 409 -15.19 -23.13 32.88
C ASP A 409 -13.95 -23.05 31.94
N LEU A 410 -14.17 -23.36 30.65
CA LEU A 410 -13.12 -23.35 29.62
C LEU A 410 -13.25 -22.14 28.68
N PRO A 411 -12.14 -21.53 28.25
CA PRO A 411 -12.20 -20.48 27.24
C PRO A 411 -12.61 -21.03 25.87
N VAL A 412 -13.78 -20.60 25.37
CA VAL A 412 -14.32 -21.01 24.06
C VAL A 412 -13.30 -20.78 22.93
N GLY A 413 -12.64 -19.63 22.95
CA GLY A 413 -11.64 -19.28 21.93
C GLY A 413 -10.46 -20.26 21.90
N LEU A 414 -9.99 -20.75 23.06
CA LEU A 414 -8.93 -21.74 23.10
C LEU A 414 -9.39 -23.04 22.42
N MET A 415 -10.60 -23.50 22.73
CA MET A 415 -11.15 -24.73 22.16
C MET A 415 -11.31 -24.63 20.65
N ILE A 416 -11.81 -23.50 20.14
CA ILE A 416 -11.89 -23.26 18.69
C ILE A 416 -10.50 -23.29 18.05
N ALA A 417 -9.50 -22.64 18.65
CA ALA A 417 -8.13 -22.62 18.13
C ALA A 417 -7.50 -24.02 18.06
N LEU A 418 -7.76 -24.87 19.06
CA LEU A 418 -7.26 -26.25 19.09
C LEU A 418 -7.96 -27.13 18.04
N ILE A 419 -9.28 -27.03 17.92
CA ILE A 419 -10.07 -27.75 16.90
C ILE A 419 -9.59 -27.35 15.49
N GLU A 420 -9.45 -26.06 15.23
CA GLU A 420 -9.01 -25.54 13.93
C GLU A 420 -7.56 -25.96 13.61
N SER A 421 -6.67 -25.97 14.61
CA SER A 421 -5.29 -26.44 14.44
C SER A 421 -5.22 -27.91 14.01
N GLN A 422 -6.08 -28.75 14.58
CA GLN A 422 -6.18 -30.16 14.22
C GLN A 422 -6.81 -30.34 12.84
N HIS A 423 -7.83 -29.55 12.53
CA HIS A 423 -8.53 -29.63 11.26
C HIS A 423 -7.63 -29.24 10.07
N GLN A 424 -6.84 -28.18 10.18
CA GLN A 424 -5.86 -27.81 9.15
C GLN A 424 -4.84 -28.93 8.90
N ALA A 425 -4.48 -29.70 9.93
CA ALA A 425 -3.61 -30.86 9.78
C ALA A 425 -4.27 -31.97 8.93
N THR A 426 -5.56 -32.23 9.16
CA THR A 426 -6.34 -33.23 8.40
C THR A 426 -6.62 -32.81 6.95
N ALA A 427 -6.75 -31.51 6.70
CA ALA A 427 -6.91 -30.95 5.34
C ALA A 427 -5.59 -30.89 4.52
N GLY A 428 -4.50 -31.47 5.03
CA GLY A 428 -3.20 -31.49 4.35
C GLY A 428 -2.43 -30.16 4.42
N LEU A 429 -2.92 -29.18 5.17
CA LEU A 429 -2.29 -27.86 5.34
C LEU A 429 -1.23 -27.91 6.46
N GLY A 430 -0.12 -28.58 6.15
CA GLY A 430 1.09 -28.63 6.98
C GLY A 430 1.32 -29.98 7.65
N GLY A 431 2.58 -30.42 7.70
CA GLY A 431 2.97 -31.65 8.41
C GLY A 431 2.88 -31.50 9.94
N ARG A 432 3.07 -32.59 10.69
CA ARG A 432 2.94 -32.64 12.16
C ARG A 432 3.62 -31.48 12.89
N ALA A 433 4.79 -31.04 12.43
CA ALA A 433 5.52 -29.92 13.02
C ALA A 433 4.73 -28.61 12.98
N ALA A 434 4.01 -28.32 11.89
CA ALA A 434 3.17 -27.13 11.76
C ALA A 434 1.95 -27.20 12.70
N THR A 435 1.34 -28.38 12.83
CA THR A 435 0.23 -28.61 13.77
C THR A 435 0.65 -28.35 15.21
N HIS A 436 1.79 -28.93 15.64
CA HIS A 436 2.33 -28.69 16.97
C HIS A 436 2.62 -27.21 17.21
N ALA A 437 3.23 -26.52 16.25
CA ALA A 437 3.49 -25.09 16.36
C ALA A 437 2.20 -24.25 16.53
N ARG A 438 1.09 -24.62 15.87
CA ARG A 438 -0.20 -23.94 16.03
C ARG A 438 -0.83 -24.22 17.39
N ILE A 439 -0.78 -25.47 17.86
CA ILE A 439 -1.26 -25.85 19.19
C ILE A 439 -0.46 -25.10 20.26
N ASP A 440 0.87 -25.07 20.14
CA ASP A 440 1.74 -24.33 21.05
C ASP A 440 1.37 -22.84 21.05
N ALA A 441 1.17 -22.23 19.87
CA ALA A 441 0.75 -20.83 19.78
C ALA A 441 -0.61 -20.58 20.46
N ALA A 442 -1.58 -21.48 20.27
CA ALA A 442 -2.89 -21.39 20.93
C ALA A 442 -2.75 -21.47 22.45
N LEU A 443 -1.92 -22.36 22.98
CA LEU A 443 -1.69 -22.52 24.42
C LEU A 443 -0.91 -21.34 25.03
N HIS A 444 -0.03 -20.68 24.27
CA HIS A 444 0.70 -19.49 24.71
C HIS A 444 -0.08 -18.17 24.55
N SER A 445 -1.27 -18.23 23.94
CA SER A 445 -2.15 -17.06 23.79
C SER A 445 -2.87 -16.73 25.09
N ASP A 446 -3.18 -15.45 25.30
CA ASP A 446 -4.01 -15.02 26.42
C ASP A 446 -5.49 -15.20 26.06
N TRP A 447 -6.21 -15.95 26.89
CA TRP A 447 -7.64 -16.23 26.70
C TRP A 447 -8.51 -15.60 27.81
N ARG A 448 -7.90 -14.83 28.72
CA ARG A 448 -8.62 -14.09 29.76
C ARG A 448 -9.33 -12.89 29.15
N SER A 449 -10.36 -12.39 29.84
CA SER A 449 -11.05 -11.17 29.39
C SER A 449 -10.13 -9.94 29.45
N GLU A 450 -10.42 -8.91 28.65
CA GLU A 450 -9.67 -7.65 28.70
C GLU A 450 -9.70 -7.04 30.12
N ALA A 451 -10.84 -7.15 30.81
CA ALA A 451 -10.98 -6.67 32.19
C ALA A 451 -10.04 -7.39 33.15
N ASP A 452 -9.91 -8.72 33.05
CA ASP A 452 -8.99 -9.50 33.89
C ASP A 452 -7.53 -9.17 33.62
N VAL A 453 -7.19 -8.97 32.34
CA VAL A 453 -5.84 -8.58 31.91
C VAL A 453 -5.49 -7.20 32.47
N VAL A 454 -6.36 -6.21 32.31
CA VAL A 454 -6.15 -4.86 32.85
C VAL A 454 -6.05 -4.90 34.38
N ALA A 455 -6.94 -5.61 35.06
CA ALA A 455 -6.89 -5.77 36.53
C ALA A 455 -5.63 -6.51 37.00
N SER A 456 -5.10 -7.46 36.22
CA SER A 456 -3.83 -8.12 36.53
C SER A 456 -2.65 -7.16 36.46
N VAL A 457 -2.67 -6.22 35.52
CA VAL A 457 -1.61 -5.22 35.32
C VAL A 457 -1.65 -4.17 36.42
N GLU A 458 -2.83 -3.66 36.75
CA GLU A 458 -3.03 -2.71 37.85
C GLU A 458 -2.56 -3.29 39.18
N ARG A 459 -2.88 -4.56 39.45
CA ARG A 459 -2.38 -5.26 40.65
C ARG A 459 -0.86 -5.40 40.65
N HIS A 460 -0.25 -5.75 39.51
CA HIS A 460 1.20 -5.85 39.42
C HIS A 460 1.88 -4.49 39.65
N HIS A 461 1.33 -3.43 39.07
CA HIS A 461 1.81 -2.06 39.25
C HIS A 461 1.74 -1.59 40.70
N GLN A 462 0.61 -1.83 41.39
CA GLN A 462 0.46 -1.55 42.82
C GLN A 462 1.48 -2.31 43.67
N LEU A 463 1.78 -3.57 43.34
CA LEU A 463 2.80 -4.37 44.04
C LEU A 463 4.21 -3.81 43.83
N VAL A 464 4.55 -3.38 42.62
CA VAL A 464 5.87 -2.78 42.29
C VAL A 464 6.02 -1.41 42.98
N GLU A 465 4.98 -0.58 43.00
CA GLU A 465 5.00 0.71 43.73
C GLU A 465 5.10 0.51 45.24
N ALA A 466 4.40 -0.47 45.81
CA ALA A 466 4.53 -0.83 47.22
C ALA A 466 5.95 -1.30 47.59
N GLN A 467 6.60 -2.08 46.71
CA GLN A 467 8.00 -2.49 46.89
C GLN A 467 8.97 -1.31 46.78
N ALA A 468 8.78 -0.40 45.82
CA ALA A 468 9.62 0.78 45.65
C ALA A 468 9.48 1.79 46.81
N SER A 469 8.28 1.94 47.37
CA SER A 469 8.03 2.82 48.52
C SER A 469 8.45 2.20 49.87
N GLY A 470 8.49 0.87 49.97
CA GLY A 470 9.06 0.15 51.12
C GLY A 470 10.59 0.23 51.21
N ILE A 471 11.29 0.32 50.08
CA ILE A 471 12.76 0.45 50.03
C ILE A 471 13.24 1.85 50.47
N ASN A 472 12.41 2.89 50.34
CA ASN A 472 12.74 4.26 50.77
C ASN A 472 12.45 4.55 52.27
N ARG A 473 12.06 3.53 53.06
CA ARG A 473 11.79 3.66 54.50
C ARG A 473 12.67 2.76 55.38
N ALA A 474 13.74 2.18 54.83
CA ALA A 474 14.74 1.39 55.57
C ALA A 474 16.02 2.20 55.80
#